data_AF-A0A9J6Q0D6-F1
#
_entry.id   AF-A0A9J6Q0D6-F1
#
_cell.length_a   1.000
_cell.length_b   1.000
_cell.length_c   1.000
_cell.angle_alpha   90.00
_cell.angle_beta   90.00
_cell.angle_gamma   90.00
#
_symmetry.space_group_name_H-M   'P 1'
#
loop_
_entity.id
_entity.type
_entity.pdbx_description
1 polymer ?
#
loop_
_entity_poly.entity_id
_entity_poly.type
_entity_poly.pdbx_seq_one_letter_code
_entity_poly.pdbx_strand_id
1 'polypeptide(L)'
;MMKFICITLLTASCALLTACGSSSKQPDSFAYVNRAATQCTTQLQIENQYVTGKKTLAPIFYVNRQFSQTAENRAAESHVRAIPYFEASALDKGSPGSAWRTCMARRDAKMASASVS
;
A
#
# COMPACT_ATOMS: atom_id res chain seq x y z
N MET A 1 19.56 67.52 -3.40
CA MET A 1 20.24 67.02 -4.63
C MET A 1 21.01 65.77 -4.29
N MET A 2 21.14 64.89 -5.28
CA MET A 2 21.89 63.62 -5.32
C MET A 2 21.12 62.34 -4.92
N LYS A 3 21.15 61.43 -5.89
CA LYS A 3 20.42 60.16 -6.05
C LYS A 3 21.41 59.01 -5.80
N PHE A 4 20.87 57.79 -5.68
CA PHE A 4 21.55 56.49 -5.92
C PHE A 4 22.54 56.06 -4.83
N ILE A 5 22.85 54.80 -4.53
CA ILE A 5 22.49 53.42 -4.90
C ILE A 5 23.28 52.56 -3.90
N CYS A 6 22.75 51.39 -3.49
CA CYS A 6 23.48 50.13 -3.22
C CYS A 6 22.79 49.30 -2.13
N ILE A 7 21.69 48.68 -2.56
CA ILE A 7 21.32 47.33 -2.17
C ILE A 7 22.54 46.43 -2.41
N THR A 8 23.05 45.74 -1.38
CA THR A 8 23.54 44.33 -1.37
C THR A 8 24.53 44.10 -0.24
N LEU A 9 24.20 43.19 0.69
CA LEU A 9 25.07 42.36 1.54
C LEU A 9 24.08 41.40 2.23
N LEU A 10 23.58 40.34 1.59
CA LEU A 10 24.25 39.14 1.07
C LEU A 10 25.14 38.44 2.11
N THR A 11 24.52 37.93 3.16
CA THR A 11 25.03 36.77 3.91
C THR A 11 23.94 35.70 3.96
N ALA A 12 23.80 35.01 2.82
CA ALA A 12 23.07 33.77 2.71
C ALA A 12 23.84 32.68 3.47
N SER A 13 23.55 32.52 4.75
CA SER A 13 23.94 31.33 5.51
C SER A 13 23.04 30.18 5.04
N CYS A 14 23.39 29.57 3.89
CA CYS A 14 22.90 28.26 3.52
C CYS A 14 23.43 27.25 4.55
N ALA A 15 22.68 27.07 5.63
CA ALA A 15 22.77 25.87 6.43
C ALA A 15 22.42 24.70 5.51
N LEU A 16 23.45 24.05 4.98
CA LEU A 16 23.35 22.75 4.36
C LEU A 16 22.79 21.81 5.44
N LEU A 17 21.48 21.59 5.41
CA LEU A 17 20.87 20.43 6.01
C LEU A 17 21.44 19.23 5.25
N THR A 18 22.57 18.71 5.71
CA THR A 18 22.97 17.33 5.44
C THR A 18 21.93 16.46 6.14
N ALA A 19 20.79 16.28 5.48
CA ALA A 19 19.88 15.21 5.79
C ALA A 19 20.64 13.92 5.51
N CYS A 20 21.30 13.40 6.55
CA CYS A 20 21.75 12.02 6.59
C CYS A 20 20.60 11.17 6.07
N GLY A 21 20.86 10.45 4.99
CA GLY A 21 19.91 9.55 4.36
C GLY A 21 19.25 8.72 5.43
N SER A 22 18.00 9.07 5.73
CA SER A 22 17.11 8.13 6.39
C SER A 22 16.92 7.06 5.34
N SER A 23 17.66 5.95 5.47
CA SER A 23 17.29 4.72 4.80
C SER A 23 15.86 4.43 5.23
N SER A 24 14.89 4.92 4.44
CA SER A 24 13.50 4.58 4.61
C SER A 24 13.49 3.08 4.42
N LYS A 25 13.45 2.32 5.52
CA LYS A 25 13.08 0.92 5.47
C LYS A 25 11.78 0.93 4.69
N GLN A 26 11.84 0.51 3.43
CA GLN A 26 10.68 0.34 2.60
C GLN A 26 9.72 -0.49 3.47
N PRO A 27 8.53 0.02 3.82
CA PRO A 27 7.66 -0.67 4.76
C PRO A 27 7.50 -2.11 4.29
N ASP A 28 7.59 -3.10 5.19
CA ASP A 28 7.37 -4.51 4.85
C ASP A 28 6.10 -4.55 3.99
N SER A 29 6.28 -4.87 2.71
CA SER A 29 5.24 -4.70 1.69
C SER A 29 3.99 -5.48 2.07
N PHE A 30 4.15 -6.56 2.83
CA PHE A 30 3.05 -7.28 3.43
C PHE A 30 2.37 -6.54 4.57
N ALA A 31 3.11 -5.96 5.53
CA ALA A 31 2.49 -5.26 6.65
C ALA A 31 1.59 -4.11 6.17
N TYR A 32 2.03 -3.42 5.11
CA TYR A 32 1.23 -2.42 4.41
C TYR A 32 -0.01 -3.01 3.74
N VAL A 33 0.16 -4.05 2.92
CA VAL A 33 -0.96 -4.70 2.21
C VAL A 33 -1.96 -5.32 3.18
N ASN A 34 -1.50 -5.99 4.24
CA ASN A 34 -2.34 -6.60 5.26
C ASN A 34 -3.15 -5.54 6.02
N ARG A 35 -2.53 -4.39 6.37
CA ARG A 35 -3.25 -3.28 6.99
C ARG A 35 -4.33 -2.73 6.07
N ALA A 36 -4.02 -2.51 4.80
CA ALA A 36 -4.99 -2.03 3.83
C ALA A 36 -6.15 -3.04 3.65
N ALA A 37 -5.84 -4.34 3.58
CA ALA A 37 -6.80 -5.42 3.49
C ALA A 37 -7.76 -5.44 4.69
N THR A 38 -7.22 -5.32 5.91
CA THR A 38 -8.02 -5.21 7.14
C THR A 38 -8.94 -3.99 7.09
N GLN A 39 -8.40 -2.81 6.75
CA GLN A 39 -9.18 -1.59 6.66
C GLN A 39 -10.31 -1.68 5.63
N CYS A 40 -10.03 -2.22 4.45
CA CYS A 40 -11.03 -2.41 3.40
C CYS A 40 -12.11 -3.42 3.80
N THR A 41 -11.72 -4.54 4.40
CA THR A 41 -12.68 -5.53 4.91
C THR A 41 -13.58 -4.93 5.98
N THR A 42 -13.02 -4.28 7.00
CA THR A 42 -13.80 -3.65 8.07
C THR A 42 -14.74 -2.56 7.55
N GLN A 43 -14.25 -1.69 6.65
CA GLN A 43 -15.06 -0.63 6.05
C GLN A 43 -16.27 -1.21 5.30
N LEU A 44 -16.04 -2.22 4.44
CA LEU A 44 -17.11 -2.84 3.66
C LEU A 44 -18.08 -3.64 4.53
N GLN A 45 -17.62 -4.23 5.64
CA GLN A 45 -18.50 -4.88 6.61
C GLN A 45 -19.45 -3.88 7.27
N ILE A 46 -18.96 -2.68 7.61
CA ILE A 46 -19.77 -1.59 8.18
C ILE A 46 -20.76 -1.06 7.13
N GLU A 47 -20.30 -0.74 5.93
CA GLU A 47 -21.14 -0.22 4.83
C GLU A 47 -22.25 -1.22 4.44
N ASN A 48 -21.96 -2.52 4.53
CA ASN A 48 -22.88 -3.60 4.17
C ASN A 48 -23.66 -4.16 5.36
N GLN A 49 -23.60 -3.56 6.55
CA GLN A 49 -24.20 -4.12 7.78
C GLN A 49 -25.71 -4.36 7.63
N TYR A 50 -26.42 -3.40 7.03
CA TYR A 50 -27.89 -3.40 6.91
C TYR A 50 -28.40 -3.81 5.54
N VAL A 51 -27.50 -4.15 4.60
CA VAL A 51 -27.87 -4.52 3.24
C VAL A 51 -28.09 -6.03 3.16
N THR A 52 -29.18 -6.42 2.49
CA THR A 52 -29.52 -7.83 2.24
C THR A 52 -28.74 -8.35 1.02
N GLY A 53 -28.31 -9.61 1.07
CA GLY A 53 -27.52 -10.22 -0.02
C GLY A 53 -26.47 -11.19 0.49
N LYS A 54 -25.78 -11.86 -0.45
CA LYS A 54 -24.71 -12.81 -0.12
C LYS A 54 -23.49 -12.02 0.35
N LYS A 55 -22.93 -12.44 1.49
CA LYS A 55 -21.72 -11.90 2.09
C LYS A 55 -20.73 -13.04 2.27
N THR A 56 -19.45 -12.80 2.00
CA THR A 56 -18.41 -13.80 2.19
C THR A 56 -17.19 -13.12 2.78
N LEU A 57 -16.72 -13.63 3.91
CA LEU A 57 -15.46 -13.25 4.55
C LEU A 57 -14.51 -14.44 4.40
N ALA A 58 -13.39 -14.23 3.72
CA ALA A 58 -12.42 -15.27 3.44
C ALA A 58 -10.99 -14.71 3.45
N PRO A 59 -9.97 -15.54 3.68
CA PRO A 59 -8.59 -15.13 3.40
C PRO A 59 -8.29 -15.21 1.89
N ILE A 60 -7.41 -14.33 1.39
CA ILE A 60 -6.72 -14.49 0.11
C ILE A 60 -5.21 -14.46 0.33
N PHE A 61 -4.44 -15.04 -0.58
CA PHE A 61 -3.00 -15.22 -0.40
C PHE A 61 -2.19 -14.09 -1.05
N TYR A 62 -1.41 -13.40 -0.22
CA TYR A 62 -0.34 -12.52 -0.64
C TYR A 62 0.92 -13.36 -0.90
N VAL A 63 1.38 -13.36 -2.15
CA VAL A 63 2.60 -14.05 -2.57
C VAL A 63 3.69 -13.00 -2.82
N ASN A 64 4.76 -13.03 -2.03
CA ASN A 64 5.97 -12.26 -2.31
C ASN A 64 7.08 -13.22 -2.75
N ARG A 65 7.55 -13.07 -3.99
CA ARG A 65 8.72 -13.79 -4.50
C ARG A 65 9.94 -12.91 -4.30
N GLN A 66 10.82 -13.31 -3.38
CA GLN A 66 12.13 -12.70 -3.23
C GLN A 66 13.16 -13.60 -3.91
N PHE A 67 13.92 -13.03 -4.84
CA PHE A 67 15.09 -13.69 -5.41
C PHE A 67 16.29 -13.30 -4.57
N SER A 68 16.83 -14.22 -3.78
CA SER A 68 18.14 -14.02 -3.17
C SER A 68 19.19 -14.54 -4.15
N GLN A 69 20.07 -13.65 -4.63
CA GLN A 69 21.30 -14.06 -5.30
C GLN A 69 22.35 -14.29 -4.20
N THR A 70 22.60 -15.54 -3.84
CA THR A 70 23.86 -15.90 -3.20
C THR A 70 24.84 -16.33 -4.28
N ALA A 71 26.13 -16.07 -4.08
CA ALA A 71 27.19 -16.31 -5.07
C ALA A 71 27.27 -17.77 -5.58
N GLU A 72 26.59 -18.70 -4.90
CA GLU A 72 26.65 -20.14 -5.18
C GLU A 72 25.30 -20.75 -5.59
N ASN A 73 24.15 -20.09 -5.39
CA ASN A 73 22.85 -20.65 -5.82
C ASN A 73 21.78 -19.57 -6.00
N ARG A 74 20.99 -19.66 -7.09
CA ARG A 74 19.75 -18.88 -7.24
C ARG A 74 18.62 -19.57 -6.50
N ALA A 75 18.38 -19.21 -5.24
CA ALA A 75 17.22 -19.67 -4.50
C ALA A 75 16.08 -18.64 -4.64
N ALA A 76 14.91 -19.09 -5.09
CA ALA A 76 13.69 -18.29 -5.04
C ALA A 76 12.93 -18.64 -3.76
N GLU A 77 12.84 -17.71 -2.82
CA GLU A 77 12.02 -17.88 -1.62
C GLU A 77 10.65 -17.22 -1.86
N SER A 78 9.58 -18.01 -1.78
CA SER A 78 8.22 -17.52 -1.88
C SER A 78 7.55 -17.52 -0.51
N HIS A 79 7.26 -16.33 0.02
CA HIS A 79 6.45 -16.22 1.24
C HIS A 79 4.98 -16.07 0.86
N VAL A 80 4.18 -17.05 1.25
CA VAL A 80 2.71 -17.03 1.11
C VAL A 80 2.12 -16.64 2.45
N ARG A 81 1.43 -15.50 2.50
CA ARG A 81 0.77 -15.00 3.72
C ARG A 81 -0.69 -14.68 3.42
N ALA A 82 -1.62 -15.12 4.27
CA ALA A 82 -3.03 -14.80 4.12
C ALA A 82 -3.32 -13.34 4.53
N ILE A 83 -4.21 -12.67 3.80
CA ILE A 83 -4.79 -11.36 4.12
C ILE A 83 -6.32 -11.44 4.07
N PRO A 84 -7.05 -10.63 4.84
CA PRO A 84 -8.51 -10.67 4.86
C PRO A 84 -9.12 -10.12 3.57
N TYR A 85 -10.17 -10.78 3.09
CA TYR A 85 -10.92 -10.44 1.89
C TYR A 85 -12.43 -10.52 2.15
N PHE A 86 -13.18 -9.65 1.49
CA PHE A 86 -14.61 -9.51 1.69
C PHE A 86 -15.35 -9.37 0.37
N GLU A 87 -16.40 -10.17 0.20
CA GLU A 87 -17.36 -10.07 -0.88
C GLU A 87 -18.73 -9.72 -0.31
N ALA A 88 -19.43 -8.84 -1.02
CA ALA A 88 -20.77 -8.42 -0.71
C ALA A 88 -21.51 -8.19 -2.01
N SER A 89 -22.44 -9.08 -2.37
CA SER A 89 -23.12 -9.04 -3.68
C SER A 89 -23.75 -7.69 -3.98
N ALA A 90 -24.25 -7.00 -2.95
CA ALA A 90 -24.84 -5.67 -3.07
C ALA A 90 -23.83 -4.55 -3.38
N LEU A 91 -22.57 -4.68 -2.92
CA LEU A 91 -21.50 -3.73 -3.20
C LEU A 91 -20.71 -4.10 -4.47
N ASP A 92 -20.70 -5.39 -4.80
CA ASP A 92 -19.89 -5.98 -5.87
C ASP A 92 -20.50 -5.85 -7.27
N LYS A 93 -21.75 -5.40 -7.40
CA LYS A 93 -22.43 -5.11 -8.68
C LYS A 93 -22.28 -6.21 -9.74
N GLY A 94 -22.37 -7.47 -9.31
CA GLY A 94 -22.24 -8.64 -10.19
C GLY A 94 -20.80 -9.12 -10.43
N SER A 95 -19.77 -8.44 -9.90
CA SER A 95 -18.37 -8.87 -9.93
C SER A 95 -17.86 -9.11 -8.51
N PRO A 96 -17.87 -10.37 -8.01
CA PRO A 96 -17.47 -10.71 -6.65
C PRO A 96 -16.14 -10.09 -6.22
N GLY A 97 -16.14 -9.46 -5.05
CA GLY A 97 -15.03 -8.72 -4.43
C GLY A 97 -14.52 -7.50 -5.18
N SER A 98 -15.25 -6.99 -6.18
CA SER A 98 -14.86 -5.78 -6.89
C SER A 98 -14.83 -4.56 -5.98
N ALA A 99 -15.71 -4.48 -4.97
CA ALA A 99 -15.69 -3.41 -3.97
C ALA A 99 -14.40 -3.44 -3.14
N TRP A 100 -13.99 -4.63 -2.69
CA TRP A 100 -12.75 -4.82 -1.94
C TRP A 100 -11.51 -4.51 -2.78
N ARG A 101 -11.44 -5.01 -4.03
CA ARG A 101 -10.33 -4.70 -4.96
C ARG A 101 -10.23 -3.20 -5.24
N THR A 102 -11.37 -2.53 -5.39
CA THR A 102 -11.42 -1.07 -5.59
C THR A 102 -10.89 -0.33 -4.35
N CYS A 103 -11.27 -0.75 -3.15
CA CYS A 103 -10.75 -0.17 -1.92
C CYS A 103 -9.23 -0.34 -1.81
N MET A 104 -8.71 -1.54 -2.10
CA MET A 104 -7.26 -1.80 -2.09
C MET A 104 -6.50 -0.96 -3.11
N ALA A 105 -7.05 -0.82 -4.32
CA ALA A 105 -6.45 -0.02 -5.38
C ALA A 105 -6.36 1.47 -5.02
N ARG A 106 -7.40 2.02 -4.35
CA ARG A 106 -7.41 3.42 -3.85
C ARG A 106 -6.36 3.67 -2.76
N ARG A 107 -5.92 2.62 -2.08
CA ARG A 107 -4.90 2.67 -1.02
C ARG A 107 -3.53 2.27 -1.54
N ASP A 108 -3.31 2.21 -2.86
CA ASP A 108 -2.07 1.73 -3.50
C ASP A 108 -1.56 0.37 -2.99
N ALA A 109 -2.42 -0.42 -2.37
CA ALA A 109 -2.12 -1.74 -1.83
C ALA A 109 -2.39 -2.82 -2.87
N LYS A 110 -1.78 -2.70 -4.05
CA LYS A 110 -1.97 -3.67 -5.14
C LYS A 110 -1.28 -4.99 -4.79
N MET A 111 -2.00 -6.09 -4.95
CA MET A 111 -1.40 -7.42 -4.86
C MET A 111 -0.60 -7.70 -6.14
N ALA A 112 0.64 -8.19 -6.00
CA ALA A 112 1.51 -8.50 -7.13
C ALA A 112 0.92 -9.60 -8.05
N SER A 113 0.05 -10.45 -7.50
CA SER A 113 -0.85 -11.36 -8.24
C SER A 113 -1.77 -12.00 -7.21
N ALA A 114 -3.07 -11.76 -7.29
CA ALA A 114 -4.06 -12.48 -6.47
C ALA A 114 -4.61 -13.64 -7.29
N SER A 115 -4.12 -14.84 -7.01
CA SER A 115 -4.79 -16.08 -7.40
C SER A 115 -5.82 -16.39 -6.31
N VAL A 116 -7.11 -16.33 -6.67
CA VAL A 116 -8.20 -16.86 -5.87
C VAL A 116 -8.16 -18.38 -6.04
N SER A 117 -8.04 -19.13 -4.94
CA SER A 117 -8.17 -20.59 -4.92
C SER A 117 -9.63 -21.01 -5.03
#